data_AF-A0AAP4F0N4-F1
#
_entry.id   AF-A0AAP4F0N4-F1
#
_cell.length_a   1.000
_cell.length_b   1.000
_cell.length_c   1.000
_cell.angle_alpha   90.00
_cell.angle_beta   90.00
_cell.angle_gamma   90.00
#
_symmetry.space_group_name_H-M   'P 1'
#
loop_
_entity.id
_entity.type
_entity.pdbx_description
1 polymer ?
#
loop_
_entity_poly.entity_id
_entity_poly.type
_entity_poly.pdbx_seq_one_letter_code
_entity_poly.pdbx_strand_id
1 'polypeptide(L)' 'MTENEKKLLQAKHRLEEAEMRDRNKERKVRTRRLIQEGAILEKVFPSVASMSLDDVEDFLCRLRR' A
#
# COMPACT_ATOMS: atom_id res chain seq x y z
N MET A 1 -22.01 -11.51 32.14
CA MET A 1 -22.14 -10.56 31.01
C MET A 1 -23.61 -10.28 30.79
N THR A 2 -24.04 -9.04 30.97
CA THR A 2 -25.41 -8.59 30.69
C THR A 2 -25.67 -8.55 29.18
N GLU A 3 -26.93 -8.58 28.74
CA GLU A 3 -27.26 -8.46 27.31
C GLU A 3 -26.75 -7.15 26.69
N ASN A 4 -26.75 -6.07 27.47
CA ASN A 4 -26.27 -4.76 27.02
C ASN A 4 -24.75 -4.77 26.80
N GLU A 5 -23.99 -5.42 27.69
CA GLU A 5 -22.54 -5.61 27.51
C GLU A 5 -22.23 -6.41 26.24
N LYS A 6 -23.01 -7.46 25.96
CA LYS A 6 -22.85 -8.26 24.73
C LYS A 6 -23.11 -7.44 23.46
N LYS A 7 -24.19 -6.63 23.46
CA LYS A 7 -24.53 -5.75 22.32
C LYS A 7 -23.45 -4.69 22.09
N LEU A 8 -22.92 -4.09 23.15
CA LEU A 8 -21.84 -3.11 23.07
C LEU A 8 -20.56 -3.74 22.50
N LEU A 9 -20.18 -4.92 22.98
CA LEU A 9 -19.01 -5.65 22.48
C LEU A 9 -19.15 -5.97 20.99
N GLN A 10 -20.32 -6.44 20.56
CA GLN A 10 -20.56 -6.76 19.16
C GLN A 10 -20.52 -5.52 18.25
N ALA A 11 -21.00 -4.36 18.74
CA ALA A 11 -20.89 -3.10 18.01
C ALA A 11 -19.42 -2.67 17.86
N LYS A 12 -18.60 -2.81 18.90
CA LYS A 12 -17.16 -2.55 18.84
C LYS A 12 -16.45 -3.45 17.83
N HIS A 13 -16.73 -4.76 17.85
CA HIS A 13 -16.12 -5.69 16.89
C HIS A 13 -16.47 -5.34 15.45
N ARG A 14 -17.72 -4.95 15.17
CA ARG A 14 -18.12 -4.52 13.82
C ARG A 14 -17.37 -3.27 13.36
N LEU A 15 -17.16 -2.31 14.27
CA LEU A 15 -16.39 -1.10 13.97
C LEU A 15 -14.92 -1.44 13.69
N GLU A 16 -14.29 -2.22 14.56
CA GLU A 16 -12.89 -2.65 14.39
C GLU A 16 -12.68 -3.42 13.08
N GLU A 17 -13.61 -4.32 12.73
CA GLU A 17 -13.56 -5.02 11.45
C GLU A 17 -13.70 -4.07 10.25
N ALA A 18 -14.55 -3.05 10.33
CA ALA A 18 -14.71 -2.06 9.26
C ALA A 18 -13.41 -1.27 9.07
N GLU A 19 -12.80 -0.78 10.16
CA GLU A 19 -11.52 -0.06 10.12
C GLU A 19 -10.37 -0.94 9.60
N MET A 20 -10.33 -2.22 9.98
CA MET A 20 -9.36 -3.18 9.46
C MET A 20 -9.54 -3.41 7.95
N ARG A 21 -10.78 -3.52 7.47
CA ARG A 21 -11.09 -3.64 6.04
C ARG A 21 -10.67 -2.41 5.28
N ASP A 22 -10.91 -1.21 5.80
CA ASP A 22 -10.57 0.03 5.10
C ASP A 22 -9.06 0.25 5.03
N ARG A 23 -8.32 0.01 6.12
CA ARG A 23 -6.84 -0.01 6.09
C ARG A 23 -6.29 -1.01 5.07
N ASN A 24 -6.93 -2.16 4.92
CA ASN A 24 -6.52 -3.15 3.91
C ASN A 24 -6.83 -2.67 2.48
N LYS A 25 -7.97 -2.01 2.25
CA LYS A 25 -8.28 -1.40 0.94
C LYS A 25 -7.24 -0.35 0.57
N GLU A 26 -6.89 0.55 1.50
CA GLU A 26 -5.88 1.58 1.28
C GLU A 26 -4.52 0.99 0.92
N ARG A 27 -4.08 -0.04 1.67
CA ARG A 27 -2.84 -0.76 1.36
C ARG A 27 -2.88 -1.38 -0.03
N LYS A 28 -3.97 -2.05 -0.40
CA LYS A 28 -4.12 -2.66 -1.73
C LYS A 28 -4.09 -1.64 -2.86
N VAL A 29 -4.76 -0.49 -2.68
CA VAL A 29 -4.74 0.62 -3.65
C VAL A 29 -3.31 1.16 -3.80
N ARG A 30 -2.60 1.40 -2.69
CA ARG A 30 -1.21 1.86 -2.72
C ARG A 30 -0.29 0.86 -3.42
N THR A 31 -0.36 -0.42 -3.06
CA THR A 31 0.45 -1.47 -3.70
C THR A 31 0.14 -1.59 -5.19
N ARG A 32 -1.14 -1.54 -5.60
CA ARG A 32 -1.51 -1.56 -7.02
C ARG A 32 -0.88 -0.41 -7.79
N ARG A 33 -0.93 0.81 -7.22
CA ARG A 33 -0.34 2.00 -7.83
C ARG A 33 1.17 1.83 -8.00
N LEU A 34 1.88 1.42 -6.94
CA LEU A 34 3.33 1.23 -6.97
C LEU A 34 3.77 0.18 -7.99
N ILE A 35 3.01 -0.92 -8.15
CA ILE A 35 3.30 -1.95 -9.17
C ILE A 35 3.13 -1.37 -10.59
N GLN A 36 2.07 -0.59 -10.82
CA GLN A 36 1.84 0.04 -12.12
C GLN A 36 2.91 1.07 -12.44
N GLU A 37 3.27 1.92 -11.48
CA GLU A 37 4.35 2.90 -11.61
C GLU A 37 5.69 2.20 -11.90
N GLY A 38 6.01 1.13 -11.17
CA GLY A 38 7.22 0.32 -11.40
C GLY A 38 7.25 -0.34 -12.78
N ALA A 39 6.13 -0.92 -13.23
CA ALA A 39 6.03 -1.52 -14.56
C ALA A 39 6.22 -0.49 -15.69
N ILE A 40 5.69 0.71 -15.52
CA ILE A 40 5.92 1.82 -16.47
C ILE A 40 7.39 2.22 -16.44
N LEU A 41 8.00 2.32 -15.25
CA LEU A 41 9.40 2.68 -15.10
C LEU A 41 10.33 1.68 -15.81
N GLU A 42 10.15 0.38 -15.59
CA GLU A 42 10.93 -0.68 -16.26
C GLU A 42 10.74 -0.66 -17.78
N LYS A 43 9.54 -0.38 -18.26
CA LYS A 43 9.27 -0.25 -19.70
C LYS A 43 10.04 0.90 -20.34
N VAL A 44 10.14 2.04 -19.65
CA VAL A 44 10.83 3.24 -20.14
C VAL A 44 12.35 3.11 -19.96
N PHE A 45 12.79 2.49 -18.86
CA PHE A 45 14.19 2.28 -18.52
C PHE A 45 14.47 0.81 -18.20
N PRO A 46 14.70 -0.05 -19.21
CA PRO A 46 14.89 -1.49 -19.00
C PRO A 46 16.06 -1.83 -18.06
N SER A 47 17.07 -0.95 -17.95
CA SER A 47 18.21 -1.11 -17.05
C SER A 47 17.84 -1.07 -15.57
N VAL A 48 16.69 -0.45 -15.21
CA VAL A 48 16.18 -0.36 -13.83
C VAL A 48 15.90 -1.75 -13.24
N ALA A 49 15.50 -2.72 -14.06
CA ALA A 49 15.18 -4.07 -13.59
C ALA A 49 16.38 -4.83 -12.98
N SER A 50 17.61 -4.42 -13.31
CA SER A 50 18.85 -5.00 -12.78
C SER A 50 19.55 -4.13 -11.73
N MET A 51 19.00 -2.95 -11.43
CA MET A 51 19.59 -2.01 -10.49
C MET A 51 19.13 -2.29 -9.06
N SER A 52 19.96 -1.94 -8.07
CA SER A 52 19.51 -1.89 -6.68
C SER A 52 18.55 -0.71 -6.47
N LEU A 53 17.77 -0.72 -5.38
CA LEU A 53 16.87 0.40 -5.08
C LEU A 53 17.62 1.73 -4.94
N ASP A 54 18.81 1.71 -4.33
CA ASP A 54 19.67 2.89 -4.17
C ASP A 54 20.15 3.40 -5.54
N ASP A 55 20.58 2.49 -6.44
CA ASP A 55 21.00 2.86 -7.79
C ASP A 55 19.85 3.49 -8.61
N VAL A 56 18.62 2.97 -8.44
CA VAL A 56 17.43 3.52 -9.09
C VAL A 56 17.13 4.92 -8.56
N GLU A 57 17.21 5.13 -7.25
CA GLU A 57 17.03 6.45 -6.64
C GLU A 57 18.08 7.44 -7.16
N ASP A 58 19.36 7.07 -7.15
CA ASP A 58 20.46 7.89 -7.66
C ASP A 58 20.33 8.18 -9.17
N PHE A 59 19.90 7.19 -9.95
CA PHE A 59 19.64 7.36 -11.38
C PHE A 59 18.52 8.37 -11.64
N LEU A 60 17.38 8.23 -10.95
CA LEU A 60 16.24 9.12 -11.10
C LEU A 60 16.53 10.54 -10.58
N CYS A 61 17.26 10.67 -9.46
CA CYS A 61 17.70 11.95 -8.94
C CYS A 61 18.62 12.70 -9.91
N ARG A 62 19.51 11.99 -10.62
CA ARG A 62 20.36 12.59 -11.67
C ARG A 62 19.59 13.02 -12.92
N LEU A 63 18.47 12.36 -13.23
CA LEU A 63 17.59 12.74 -14.36
C LEU A 63 16.80 14.02 -14.07
N ARG A 64 16.55 14.33 -12.79
CA ARG A 64 15.89 15.55 -12.34
C ARG A 64 16.86 16.74 -12.46
N ARG A 65 17.05 17.24 -13.68
CA ARG A 65 17.72 18.52 -13.95
C ARG A 65 16.94 19.68 -13.33
#